data_AF-A0A3N5ENW3-F1
#
_entry.id   AF-A0A3N5ENW3-F1
#
_cell.length_a   1.000
_cell.length_b   1.000
_cell.length_c   1.000
_cell.angle_alpha   90.00
_cell.angle_beta   90.00
_cell.angle_gamma   90.00
#
_symmetry.space_group_name_H-M   'P 1'
#
loop_
_entity.id
_entity.type
_entity.pdbx_description
1 polymer ?
#
loop_
_entity_poly.entity_id
_entity_poly.type
_entity_poly.pdbx_seq_one_letter_code
_entity_poly.pdbx_strand_id
1 'polypeptide(L)'
;MKASLFIALLASLLTAFQALLILLRGSGICLNEGRRIVDSLTSVPPLAFNVMGFLFFQAIFWGLLLERKNPGVPLKAVKVLALAGMASEGVLVAFQIFITEAFCSYCLIVFSLIIILNITLGLKQIASSVAVFAVVLLAFSSLQLKSAESAEGISLDRGTYGIRSAGQSRGPQLHLFFSSTCPHCENIIEVLKNRKTCTVRFQPIDEIRSLDFP
;
A
#
# COMPACT_ATOMS: atom_id res chain seq x y z
N MET A 1 32.98 -0.86 -7.90
CA MET A 1 32.79 -2.24 -8.44
C MET A 1 32.79 -3.33 -7.36
N LYS A 2 33.80 -3.46 -6.47
CA LYS A 2 33.74 -4.45 -5.36
C LYS A 2 32.55 -4.20 -4.41
N ALA A 3 32.32 -2.95 -4.02
CA ALA A 3 31.17 -2.56 -3.20
C ALA A 3 29.82 -2.88 -3.87
N SER A 4 29.65 -2.53 -5.14
CA SER A 4 28.42 -2.77 -5.92
C SER A 4 28.06 -4.26 -5.99
N LEU A 5 29.06 -5.14 -6.13
CA LEU A 5 28.86 -6.59 -6.11
C LEU A 5 28.42 -7.08 -4.73
N PHE A 6 29.05 -6.59 -3.66
CA PHE A 6 28.67 -6.93 -2.30
C PHE A 6 27.23 -6.50 -1.99
N ILE A 7 26.86 -5.27 -2.39
CA ILE A 7 25.50 -4.74 -2.22
C ILE A 7 24.48 -5.59 -2.98
N ALA A 8 24.76 -5.90 -4.25
CA ALA A 8 23.85 -6.72 -5.07
C ALA A 8 23.66 -8.13 -4.47
N LEU A 9 24.74 -8.75 -3.99
CA LEU A 9 24.67 -10.05 -3.32
C LEU A 9 23.88 -9.97 -2.00
N LEU A 10 24.17 -8.98 -1.16
CA LEU A 10 23.47 -8.78 0.11
C LEU A 10 21.97 -8.56 -0.10
N ALA A 11 21.60 -7.70 -1.05
CA ALA A 11 20.21 -7.41 -1.39
C ALA A 11 19.49 -8.64 -1.98
N SER A 12 20.20 -9.44 -2.77
CA SER A 12 19.68 -10.72 -3.27
C SER A 12 19.43 -11.72 -2.13
N LEU A 13 20.37 -11.86 -1.19
CA LEU A 13 20.18 -12.74 -0.04
C LEU A 13 19.03 -12.27 0.86
N LEU A 14 18.90 -10.96 1.08
CA LEU A 14 17.81 -10.38 1.84
C LEU A 14 16.43 -10.68 1.22
N THR A 15 16.29 -10.45 -0.09
CA THR A 15 15.04 -10.70 -0.82
C THR A 15 14.70 -12.19 -0.93
N ALA A 16 15.72 -13.05 -1.12
CA ALA A 16 15.55 -14.51 -1.09
C ALA A 16 15.10 -15.00 0.29
N PHE A 17 15.74 -14.51 1.36
CA PHE A 17 15.38 -14.86 2.72
C PHE A 17 13.95 -14.45 3.05
N GLN A 18 13.56 -13.23 2.67
CA GLN A 18 12.20 -12.75 2.86
C GLN A 18 11.18 -13.58 2.05
N ALA A 19 11.48 -13.94 0.81
CA ALA A 19 10.64 -14.83 0.01
C ALA A 19 10.47 -16.21 0.67
N LEU A 20 11.56 -16.79 1.18
CA LEU A 20 11.55 -18.08 1.86
C LEU A 20 10.70 -18.03 3.14
N LEU A 21 10.81 -16.96 3.93
CA LEU A 21 9.98 -16.79 5.11
C LEU A 21 8.49 -16.69 4.79
N ILE A 22 8.13 -15.96 3.72
CA ILE A 22 6.75 -15.88 3.26
C ILE A 22 6.24 -17.26 2.84
N LEU A 23 7.05 -18.07 2.16
CA LEU A 23 6.69 -19.44 1.77
C LEU A 23 6.49 -20.37 2.97
N LEU A 24 7.32 -20.25 4.01
CA LEU A 24 7.30 -21.15 5.16
C LEU A 24 6.27 -20.74 6.23
N ARG A 25 6.08 -19.44 6.47
CA ARG A 25 5.25 -18.91 7.57
C ARG A 25 3.98 -18.21 7.11
N GLY A 26 3.77 -18.06 5.80
CA GLY A 26 2.66 -17.30 5.23
C GLY A 26 2.77 -15.78 5.42
N SER A 27 3.76 -15.29 6.18
CA SER A 27 4.02 -13.87 6.43
C SER A 27 5.53 -13.60 6.40
N GLY A 28 5.93 -12.40 5.97
CA GLY A 28 7.33 -11.98 5.96
C GLY A 28 7.67 -11.09 7.16
N ILE A 29 8.96 -10.79 7.34
CA ILE A 29 9.42 -9.92 8.43
C ILE A 29 9.06 -8.47 8.10
N CYS A 30 8.29 -7.83 8.98
CA CYS A 30 8.26 -6.38 9.12
C CYS A 30 8.37 -6.01 10.59
N LEU A 31 9.16 -4.97 10.85
CA LEU A 31 9.36 -4.44 12.21
C LEU A 31 8.21 -3.51 12.65
N ASN A 32 7.34 -3.09 11.73
CA ASN A 32 6.21 -2.17 11.96
C ASN A 32 4.89 -2.68 11.32
N GLU A 33 3.75 -2.23 11.86
CA GLU A 33 2.37 -2.52 11.37
C GLU A 33 2.09 -2.03 9.93
N GLY A 34 2.90 -1.13 9.38
CA GLY A 34 2.70 -0.54 8.04
C GLY A 34 2.61 -1.58 6.90
N ARG A 35 3.14 -2.79 7.11
CA ARG A 35 3.00 -3.91 6.17
C ARG A 35 1.55 -4.38 6.00
N ARG A 36 0.78 -4.44 7.08
CA ARG A 36 -0.59 -4.99 7.06
C ARG A 36 -1.51 -4.12 6.20
N ILE A 37 -1.24 -2.82 6.18
CA ILE A 37 -1.95 -1.84 5.35
C ILE A 37 -1.51 -1.98 3.89
N VAL A 38 -0.20 -2.01 3.61
CA VAL A 38 0.35 -2.11 2.24
C VAL A 38 0.00 -3.46 1.57
N ASP A 39 0.08 -4.58 2.29
CA ASP A 39 -0.22 -5.91 1.76
C ASP A 39 -1.72 -6.08 1.44
N SER A 40 -2.61 -5.31 2.08
CA SER A 40 -4.06 -5.38 1.83
C SER A 40 -4.52 -4.62 0.59
N LEU A 41 -3.72 -3.65 0.14
CA LEU A 41 -4.07 -2.71 -0.93
C LEU A 41 -3.36 -3.00 -2.26
N THR A 42 -2.44 -3.97 -2.28
CA THR A 42 -1.71 -4.33 -3.49
C THR A 42 -2.27 -5.61 -4.12
N SER A 43 -2.62 -5.55 -5.41
CA SER A 43 -3.12 -6.72 -6.15
C SER A 43 -2.05 -7.80 -6.36
N VAL A 44 -0.77 -7.44 -6.21
CA VAL A 44 0.37 -8.33 -6.41
C VAL A 44 0.79 -8.90 -5.06
N PRO A 45 0.87 -10.24 -4.90
CA PRO A 45 1.18 -10.84 -3.61
C PRO A 45 2.61 -10.48 -3.16
N PRO A 46 2.85 -10.34 -1.83
CA PRO A 46 4.17 -10.01 -1.29
C PRO A 46 5.30 -10.94 -1.74
N LEU A 47 4.98 -12.22 -2.00
CA LEU A 47 5.93 -13.19 -2.53
C LEU A 47 6.47 -12.77 -3.91
N ALA A 48 5.59 -12.29 -4.80
CA ALA A 48 5.98 -11.89 -6.15
C ALA A 48 6.95 -10.70 -6.13
N PHE A 49 6.71 -9.69 -5.28
CA PHE A 49 7.65 -8.58 -5.09
C PHE A 49 9.03 -9.05 -4.65
N ASN A 50 9.10 -10.00 -3.71
CA ASN A 50 10.38 -10.51 -3.22
C ASN A 50 11.12 -11.37 -4.26
N VAL A 51 10.38 -12.20 -5.02
CA VAL A 51 10.97 -12.99 -6.12
C VAL A 51 11.49 -12.06 -7.23
N MET A 52 10.73 -11.04 -7.62
CA MET A 52 11.16 -10.06 -8.62
C MET A 52 12.39 -9.28 -8.13
N GLY A 53 12.40 -8.85 -6.87
CA GLY A 53 13.57 -8.23 -6.26
C GLY A 53 14.80 -9.13 -6.28
N PHE A 54 14.63 -10.42 -5.95
CA PHE A 54 15.71 -11.41 -6.01
C PHE A 54 16.29 -11.53 -7.42
N LEU A 55 15.43 -11.72 -8.43
CA LEU A 55 15.85 -11.83 -9.83
C LEU A 55 16.55 -10.55 -10.32
N PHE A 56 16.03 -9.39 -9.93
CA PHE A 56 16.63 -8.09 -10.23
C PHE A 56 18.05 -7.97 -9.68
N PHE A 57 18.25 -8.26 -8.39
CA PHE A 57 19.58 -8.16 -7.77
C PHE A 57 20.55 -9.22 -8.31
N GLN A 58 20.07 -10.40 -8.67
CA GLN A 58 20.86 -11.41 -9.38
C GLN A 58 21.31 -10.92 -10.76
N ALA A 59 20.40 -10.35 -11.56
CA ALA A 59 20.76 -9.80 -12.86
C ALA A 59 21.84 -8.71 -12.77
N ILE A 60 21.74 -7.83 -11.77
CA ILE A 60 22.78 -6.83 -11.48
C ILE A 60 24.10 -7.50 -11.08
N PHE A 61 24.06 -8.47 -10.16
CA PHE A 61 25.25 -9.18 -9.69
C PHE A 61 25.99 -9.87 -10.86
N TRP A 62 25.28 -10.64 -11.67
CA TRP A 62 25.85 -11.29 -12.85
C TRP A 62 26.36 -10.29 -13.89
N GLY A 63 25.61 -9.22 -14.15
CA GLY A 63 26.04 -8.15 -15.05
C GLY A 63 27.35 -7.48 -14.61
N LEU A 64 27.53 -7.28 -13.30
CA LEU A 64 28.78 -6.76 -12.72
C LEU A 64 29.94 -7.77 -12.77
N LEU A 65 29.66 -9.07 -12.68
CA LEU A 65 30.67 -10.11 -12.88
C LEU A 65 31.09 -10.23 -14.35
N LEU A 66 30.14 -10.10 -15.28
CA LEU A 66 30.38 -10.06 -16.73
C LEU A 66 31.23 -8.85 -17.10
N GLU A 67 30.97 -7.68 -16.52
CA GLU A 67 31.77 -6.46 -16.71
C GLU A 67 33.25 -6.66 -16.33
N ARG A 68 33.54 -7.45 -15.28
CA ARG A 68 34.93 -7.77 -14.91
C ARG A 68 35.67 -8.56 -15.98
N LYS A 69 34.95 -9.36 -16.78
CA LYS A 69 35.51 -10.18 -17.86
C LYS A 69 35.53 -9.41 -19.19
N ASN A 70 34.47 -8.65 -19.49
CA ASN A 70 34.25 -7.91 -20.72
C ASN A 70 33.80 -6.46 -20.40
N PRO A 71 34.74 -5.51 -20.28
CA PRO A 71 34.40 -4.16 -19.83
C PRO A 71 33.58 -3.37 -20.86
N GLY A 72 32.65 -2.55 -20.38
CA GLY A 72 31.92 -1.53 -21.13
C GLY A 72 30.44 -1.82 -21.35
N VAL A 73 30.11 -2.85 -22.14
CA VAL A 73 28.71 -3.15 -22.53
C VAL A 73 27.87 -3.62 -21.33
N PRO A 74 28.32 -4.60 -20.51
CA PRO A 74 27.57 -5.05 -19.34
C PRO A 74 27.30 -3.91 -18.34
N LEU A 75 28.26 -3.01 -18.10
CA LEU A 75 28.07 -1.87 -17.19
C LEU A 75 26.96 -0.92 -17.65
N LYS A 76 26.82 -0.67 -18.96
CA LYS A 76 25.71 0.14 -19.48
C LYS A 76 24.36 -0.52 -19.19
N ALA A 77 24.25 -1.82 -19.43
CA ALA A 77 23.04 -2.58 -19.13
C ALA A 77 22.72 -2.58 -17.62
N VAL A 78 23.72 -2.77 -16.76
CA VAL A 78 23.57 -2.71 -15.30
C VAL A 78 23.08 -1.33 -14.84
N LYS A 79 23.61 -0.25 -15.42
CA LYS A 79 23.17 1.12 -15.10
C LYS A 79 21.72 1.39 -15.50
N VAL A 80 21.30 0.92 -16.68
CA VAL A 80 19.90 1.02 -17.11
C VAL A 80 18.99 0.21 -16.18
N LEU A 81 19.39 -1.01 -15.84
CA LEU A 81 18.64 -1.86 -14.92
C LEU A 81 18.52 -1.20 -13.54
N ALA A 82 19.60 -0.61 -13.00
CA ALA A 82 19.57 0.10 -11.73
C ALA A 82 18.65 1.33 -11.74
N LEU A 83 18.52 2.04 -12.88
CA LEU A 83 17.53 3.12 -13.05
C LEU A 83 16.09 2.58 -13.09
N ALA A 84 15.86 1.44 -13.75
CA ALA A 84 14.55 0.79 -13.74
C ALA A 84 14.15 0.34 -12.32
N GLY A 85 15.11 -0.16 -11.54
CA GLY A 85 14.92 -0.43 -10.11
C GLY A 85 14.56 0.82 -9.32
N MET A 86 15.26 1.94 -9.57
CA MET A 86 14.94 3.22 -8.93
C MET A 86 13.53 3.73 -9.28
N ALA A 87 13.11 3.59 -10.55
CA ALA A 87 11.75 3.94 -10.97
C ALA A 87 10.70 3.08 -10.24
N SER A 88 10.97 1.77 -10.15
CA SER A 88 10.08 0.81 -9.48
C SER A 88 9.94 1.13 -7.98
N GLU A 89 11.04 1.39 -7.28
CA GLU A 89 10.98 1.84 -5.88
C GLU A 89 10.34 3.22 -5.74
N GLY A 90 10.51 4.10 -6.73
CA GLY A 90 9.79 5.38 -6.78
C GLY A 90 8.29 5.19 -6.70
N VAL A 91 7.75 4.22 -7.43
CA VAL A 91 6.32 3.85 -7.37
C VAL A 91 5.95 3.31 -5.99
N LEU A 92 6.77 2.41 -5.42
CA LEU A 92 6.50 1.81 -4.10
C LEU A 92 6.57 2.82 -2.95
N VAL A 93 7.48 3.80 -3.03
CA VAL A 93 7.59 4.88 -2.06
C VAL A 93 6.46 5.88 -2.25
N ALA A 94 6.10 6.23 -3.49
CA ALA A 94 4.95 7.08 -3.76
C ALA A 94 3.66 6.46 -3.21
N PHE A 95 3.47 5.15 -3.40
CA PHE A 95 2.35 4.40 -2.82
C PHE A 95 2.30 4.52 -1.29
N GLN A 96 3.46 4.39 -0.63
CA GLN A 96 3.56 4.52 0.83
C GLN A 96 3.26 5.94 1.34
N ILE A 97 3.63 6.96 0.56
CA ILE A 97 3.41 8.37 0.92
C ILE A 97 1.95 8.78 0.67
N PHE A 98 1.41 8.50 -0.51
CA PHE A 98 0.13 9.08 -0.96
C PHE A 98 -1.08 8.17 -0.74
N ILE A 99 -0.90 6.85 -0.58
CA ILE A 99 -2.03 5.91 -0.51
C ILE A 99 -2.15 5.27 0.86
N THR A 100 -1.06 4.69 1.38
CA THR A 100 -1.12 3.95 2.65
C THR A 100 -0.79 4.78 3.87
N GLU A 101 -0.23 5.98 3.68
CA GLU A 101 0.21 6.91 4.73
C GLU A 101 1.05 6.23 5.83
N ALA A 102 1.75 5.15 5.45
CA ALA A 102 2.45 4.25 6.34
C ALA A 102 3.68 3.68 5.67
N PHE A 103 4.81 3.70 6.38
CA PHE A 103 6.09 3.23 5.87
C PHE A 103 6.40 1.79 6.26
N CYS A 104 6.75 0.99 5.26
CA CYS A 104 7.24 -0.36 5.46
C CYS A 104 8.76 -0.35 5.63
N SER A 105 9.25 -0.71 6.82
CA SER A 105 10.69 -0.71 7.12
C SER A 105 11.48 -1.62 6.18
N TYR A 106 10.93 -2.77 5.79
CA TYR A 106 11.54 -3.66 4.81
C TYR A 106 11.70 -3.00 3.43
N CYS A 107 10.64 -2.35 2.91
CA CYS A 107 10.70 -1.65 1.63
C CYS A 107 11.74 -0.52 1.66
N LEU A 108 11.82 0.24 2.76
CA LEU A 108 12.83 1.29 2.93
C LEU A 108 14.26 0.76 2.96
N ILE A 109 14.49 -0.45 3.50
CA ILE A 109 15.79 -1.11 3.43
C ILE A 109 16.13 -1.45 1.97
N VAL A 110 15.21 -2.04 1.22
CA VAL A 110 15.43 -2.37 -0.20
C VAL A 110 15.69 -1.11 -1.02
N PHE A 111 14.89 -0.06 -0.83
CA PHE A 111 15.09 1.25 -1.44
C PHE A 111 16.48 1.83 -1.14
N SER A 112 16.91 1.77 0.13
CA SER A 112 18.23 2.25 0.53
C SER A 112 19.35 1.47 -0.16
N LEU A 113 19.22 0.15 -0.31
CA LEU A 113 20.19 -0.67 -1.03
C LEU A 113 20.29 -0.26 -2.51
N ILE A 114 19.17 0.08 -3.16
CA ILE A 114 19.17 0.57 -4.55
C ILE A 114 19.80 1.96 -4.66
N ILE A 115 19.59 2.85 -3.70
CA ILE A 115 20.28 4.15 -3.65
C ILE A 115 21.80 3.95 -3.53
N ILE A 116 22.25 3.16 -2.56
CA ILE A 116 23.67 2.90 -2.33
C ILE A 116 24.27 2.23 -3.57
N LEU A 117 23.57 1.30 -4.20
CA LEU A 117 23.99 0.69 -5.45
C LEU A 117 24.22 1.75 -6.55
N ASN A 118 23.26 2.65 -6.79
CA ASN A 118 23.40 3.71 -7.79
C ASN A 118 24.54 4.69 -7.46
N ILE A 119 24.76 5.01 -6.18
CA ILE A 119 25.92 5.80 -5.73
C ILE A 119 27.24 5.11 -6.13
N THR A 120 27.35 3.80 -5.88
CA THR A 120 28.58 3.04 -6.21
C THR A 120 28.81 2.84 -7.71
N LEU A 121 27.80 3.08 -8.55
CA LEU A 121 27.88 3.04 -10.02
C LEU A 121 28.32 4.39 -10.63
N GLY A 122 28.36 5.47 -9.84
CA GLY A 122 28.98 6.76 -10.15
C GLY A 122 28.07 7.97 -9.97
N LEU A 123 28.67 9.18 -9.89
CA LEU A 123 27.94 10.42 -9.59
C LEU A 123 26.87 10.78 -10.64
N LYS A 124 27.17 10.57 -11.93
CA LYS A 124 26.19 10.77 -13.00
C LYS A 124 24.99 9.82 -12.86
N GLN A 125 25.22 8.60 -12.38
CA GLN A 125 24.16 7.61 -12.20
C GLN A 125 23.20 8.01 -11.07
N ILE A 126 23.72 8.47 -9.93
CA ILE A 126 22.87 8.93 -8.83
C ILE A 126 22.08 10.18 -9.21
N ALA A 127 22.67 11.11 -9.97
CA ALA A 127 21.92 12.26 -10.49
C ALA A 127 20.75 11.83 -11.39
N SER A 128 20.97 10.89 -12.32
CA SER A 128 19.88 10.30 -13.12
C SER A 128 18.85 9.56 -12.27
N SER A 129 19.28 8.85 -11.23
CA SER A 129 18.39 8.12 -10.31
C SER A 129 17.48 9.07 -9.53
N VAL A 130 18.03 10.17 -9.02
CA VAL A 130 17.28 11.22 -8.34
C VAL A 130 16.27 11.86 -9.28
N ALA A 131 16.66 12.17 -10.52
CA ALA A 131 15.74 12.72 -11.52
C ALA A 131 14.58 11.76 -11.81
N VAL A 132 14.86 10.47 -12.03
CA VAL A 132 13.84 9.43 -12.26
C VAL A 132 12.88 9.34 -11.07
N PHE A 133 13.42 9.27 -9.86
CA PHE A 133 12.60 9.19 -8.64
C PHE A 133 11.73 10.43 -8.43
N ALA A 134 12.28 11.62 -8.64
CA ALA A 134 11.54 12.88 -8.55
C ALA A 134 10.41 12.94 -9.58
N VAL A 135 10.65 12.52 -10.83
CA VAL A 135 9.61 12.47 -11.87
C VAL A 135 8.48 11.52 -11.47
N VAL A 136 8.80 10.34 -10.92
CA VAL A 136 7.79 9.40 -10.44
C VAL A 136 6.97 10.02 -9.30
N LEU A 137 7.61 10.64 -8.31
CA LEU A 137 6.89 11.31 -7.22
C LEU A 137 6.00 12.46 -7.71
N LEU A 138 6.49 13.28 -8.63
CA LEU A 138 5.72 14.37 -9.22
C LEU A 138 4.52 13.83 -10.02
N ALA A 139 4.70 12.76 -10.78
CA ALA A 139 3.61 12.10 -11.50
C ALA A 139 2.55 11.53 -10.54
N PHE A 140 2.96 10.93 -9.42
CA PHE A 140 2.02 10.48 -8.39
C PHE A 140 1.33 11.64 -7.69
N SER A 141 2.03 12.75 -7.46
CA SER A 141 1.45 13.95 -6.84
C SER A 141 0.42 14.66 -7.72
N SER A 142 0.52 14.53 -9.05
CA SER A 142 -0.45 15.11 -9.98
C SER A 142 -1.69 14.23 -10.16
N LEU A 143 -1.62 12.96 -9.74
CA LEU A 143 -2.75 12.05 -9.73
C LEU A 143 -3.56 12.25 -8.44
N GLN A 144 -4.88 12.42 -8.57
CA GLN A 144 -5.79 12.38 -7.43
C GLN A 144 -6.05 10.92 -7.01
N LEU A 145 -5.05 10.32 -6.37
CA LEU A 145 -5.19 9.01 -5.73
C LEU A 145 -5.93 9.23 -4.42
N LYS A 146 -7.25 8.98 -4.40
CA LYS A 146 -8.04 9.02 -3.17
C LYS A 146 -7.61 7.83 -2.29
N SER A 147 -6.98 8.11 -1.15
CA SER A 147 -6.78 7.14 -0.08
C SER A 147 -8.14 6.58 0.36
N ALA A 148 -8.21 5.31 0.78
CA ALA A 148 -9.46 4.73 1.29
C ALA A 148 -9.98 5.46 2.55
N GLU A 149 -9.11 6.22 3.23
CA GLU A 149 -9.46 7.12 4.35
C GLU A 149 -10.00 8.49 3.92
N SER A 150 -9.75 8.94 2.67
CA SER A 150 -10.39 10.14 2.11
C SER A 150 -11.81 9.86 1.60
N ALA A 151 -12.58 9.13 2.40
CA ALA A 151 -14.04 9.19 2.41
C ALA A 151 -14.55 10.49 3.07
N GLU A 152 -13.74 11.54 3.17
CA GLU A 152 -14.23 12.91 3.37
C GLU A 152 -15.17 13.26 2.21
N GLY A 153 -16.47 13.14 2.47
CA GLY A 153 -17.53 13.44 1.50
C GLY A 153 -18.40 12.24 1.11
N ILE A 154 -18.07 11.02 1.54
CA ILE A 154 -19.10 9.97 1.60
C ILE A 154 -19.90 10.24 2.87
N SER A 155 -20.91 11.11 2.75
CA SER A 155 -21.87 11.27 3.82
C SER A 155 -22.42 9.89 4.17
N LEU A 156 -22.43 9.56 5.46
CA LEU A 156 -23.09 8.38 6.02
C LEU A 156 -24.55 8.27 5.57
N ASP A 157 -25.11 9.34 5.00
CA ASP A 157 -26.42 9.35 4.33
C ASP A 157 -26.53 8.34 3.18
N ARG A 158 -25.44 8.03 2.44
CA ARG A 158 -25.50 7.12 1.29
C ARG A 158 -25.82 5.67 1.66
N GLY A 159 -25.50 5.26 2.88
CA GLY A 159 -25.84 3.93 3.44
C GLY A 159 -27.15 3.90 4.21
N THR A 160 -27.96 4.96 4.13
CA THR A 160 -29.20 5.05 4.90
C THR A 160 -30.31 4.27 4.22
N TYR A 161 -30.75 3.18 4.85
CA TYR A 161 -31.92 2.41 4.44
C TYR A 161 -33.23 3.14 4.74
N GLY A 162 -33.29 3.87 5.87
CA GLY A 162 -34.49 4.63 6.26
C GLY A 162 -34.16 5.79 7.19
N ILE A 163 -34.98 6.84 7.16
CA ILE A 163 -34.83 8.05 7.98
C ILE A 163 -36.10 8.27 8.79
N ARG A 164 -35.95 8.42 10.11
CA ARG A 164 -37.01 8.94 11.00
C ARG A 164 -36.62 10.34 11.44
N SER A 165 -37.33 11.35 10.93
CA SER A 165 -37.07 12.74 11.31
C SER A 165 -37.57 13.05 12.73
N ALA A 166 -36.85 13.93 13.44
CA ALA A 166 -37.43 14.63 14.57
C ALA A 166 -38.66 15.43 14.09
N GLY A 167 -39.64 15.65 14.97
CA GLY A 167 -40.76 16.55 14.67
C GLY A 167 -40.32 18.01 14.53
N GLN A 168 -41.13 18.96 15.01
CA GLN A 168 -40.81 20.40 15.00
C GLN A 168 -39.55 20.81 15.80
N SER A 169 -38.89 19.87 16.49
CA SER A 169 -37.73 20.14 17.34
C SER A 169 -36.41 19.83 16.61
N ARG A 170 -35.44 20.76 16.63
CA ARG A 170 -34.04 20.53 16.22
C ARG A 170 -33.36 19.60 17.22
N GLY A 171 -33.66 18.31 17.14
CA GLY A 171 -33.00 17.25 17.90
C GLY A 171 -31.65 16.81 17.30
N PRO A 172 -30.82 16.08 18.05
CA PRO A 172 -29.58 15.52 17.51
C PRO A 172 -29.86 14.54 16.36
N GLN A 173 -28.95 14.47 15.39
CA GLN A 173 -28.95 13.43 14.36
C GLN A 173 -28.19 12.20 14.87
N LEU A 174 -28.78 11.02 14.71
CA LEU A 174 -28.24 9.74 15.15
C LEU A 174 -28.18 8.78 13.96
N HIS A 175 -27.11 7.99 13.91
CA HIS A 175 -26.94 6.91 12.95
C HIS A 175 -26.97 5.58 13.71
N LEU A 176 -27.90 4.69 13.36
CA LEU A 176 -27.99 3.34 13.93
C LEU A 176 -27.49 2.33 12.91
N PHE A 177 -26.36 1.71 13.21
CA PHE A 177 -25.86 0.55 12.48
C PHE A 177 -26.44 -0.73 13.09
N PHE A 178 -27.07 -1.58 12.28
CA PHE A 178 -27.70 -2.80 12.77
C PHE A 178 -27.53 -3.95 11.77
N SER A 179 -27.58 -5.17 12.28
CA SER A 179 -27.74 -6.37 11.45
C SER A 179 -29.19 -6.83 11.46
N SER A 180 -29.69 -7.30 10.33
CA SER A 180 -31.02 -7.90 10.16
C SER A 180 -31.26 -9.11 11.07
N THR A 181 -30.21 -9.80 11.53
CA THR A 181 -30.31 -10.98 12.40
C THR A 181 -30.05 -10.69 13.87
N CYS A 182 -30.01 -9.43 14.29
CA CYS A 182 -29.69 -9.02 15.65
C CYS A 182 -30.96 -8.80 16.50
N PRO A 183 -31.30 -9.68 17.46
CA PRO A 183 -32.53 -9.56 18.25
C PRO A 183 -32.52 -8.33 19.19
N HIS A 184 -31.34 -7.93 19.65
CA HIS A 184 -31.19 -6.71 20.45
C HIS A 184 -31.47 -5.44 19.65
N CYS A 185 -31.17 -5.47 18.35
CA CYS A 185 -31.31 -4.33 17.46
C CYS A 185 -32.80 -4.05 17.18
N GLU A 186 -33.64 -5.08 17.08
CA GLU A 186 -35.09 -4.94 16.88
C GLU A 186 -35.75 -4.15 18.02
N ASN A 187 -35.44 -4.51 19.27
CA ASN A 187 -35.95 -3.81 20.45
C ASN A 187 -35.53 -2.33 20.47
N ILE A 188 -34.29 -2.03 20.07
CA ILE A 188 -33.78 -0.66 19.99
C ILE A 188 -34.47 0.11 18.86
N ILE A 189 -34.68 -0.52 17.70
CA ILE A 189 -35.39 0.06 16.56
C ILE A 189 -36.81 0.42 16.96
N GLU A 190 -37.52 -0.45 17.69
CA GLU A 190 -38.89 -0.19 18.14
C GLU A 190 -38.99 1.01 19.11
N VAL A 191 -38.08 1.09 20.09
CA VAL A 191 -38.00 2.24 21.00
C VAL A 191 -37.69 3.53 20.22
N LEU A 192 -36.80 3.44 19.22
CA LEU A 192 -36.46 4.56 18.37
C LEU A 192 -37.56 4.89 17.35
N LYS A 193 -38.47 4.00 16.97
CA LYS A 193 -39.62 4.37 16.13
C LYS A 193 -40.54 5.37 16.85
N ASN A 194 -40.72 5.19 18.15
CA ASN A 194 -41.68 5.95 18.95
C ASN A 194 -41.14 7.27 19.55
N ARG A 195 -39.81 7.45 19.59
CA ARG A 195 -39.22 8.74 20.04
C ARG A 195 -39.31 9.79 18.92
N LYS A 196 -39.67 11.03 19.24
CA LYS A 196 -39.76 12.15 18.27
C LYS A 196 -38.70 13.25 18.46
N THR A 197 -37.78 13.05 19.40
CA THR A 197 -36.84 14.05 19.90
C THR A 197 -35.52 14.14 19.14
N CYS A 198 -35.28 13.28 18.15
CA CYS A 198 -34.04 13.19 17.38
C CYS A 198 -34.34 12.79 15.93
N THR A 199 -33.38 12.94 15.02
CA THR A 199 -33.49 12.34 13.68
C THR A 199 -32.63 11.08 13.67
N VAL A 200 -33.19 9.94 13.28
CA VAL A 200 -32.46 8.66 13.26
C VAL A 200 -32.36 8.15 11.84
N ARG A 201 -31.14 7.82 11.41
CA ARG A 201 -30.83 7.17 10.14
C ARG A 201 -30.46 5.71 10.39
N PHE A 202 -31.18 4.80 9.76
CA PHE A 202 -30.99 3.36 9.91
C PHE A 202 -30.05 2.85 8.81
N GLN A 203 -28.96 2.19 9.21
CA GLN A 203 -27.91 1.69 8.32
C GLN A 203 -27.69 0.20 8.54
N PRO A 204 -28.19 -0.67 7.65
CA PRO A 204 -27.94 -2.09 7.76
C PRO A 204 -26.49 -2.41 7.39
N ILE A 205 -25.88 -3.33 8.13
CA ILE A 205 -24.54 -3.86 7.81
C ILE A 205 -24.58 -5.13 6.96
N ASP A 206 -25.79 -5.63 6.69
CA ASP A 206 -26.12 -6.82 5.92
C ASP A 206 -27.26 -6.55 4.91
N GLU A 207 -27.41 -7.45 3.93
CA GLU A 207 -28.45 -7.33 2.91
C GLU A 207 -29.84 -7.62 3.51
N ILE A 208 -30.73 -6.64 3.49
CA ILE A 208 -32.11 -6.81 3.94
C ILE A 208 -32.90 -7.58 2.88
N ARG A 209 -33.13 -8.88 3.12
CA ARG A 209 -33.88 -9.75 2.20
C ARG A 209 -35.40 -9.69 2.39
N SER A 210 -35.83 -9.38 3.61
CA SER A 210 -37.22 -9.08 3.95
C SER A 210 -37.26 -8.46 5.34
N LEU A 211 -37.67 -7.21 5.43
CA LEU A 211 -38.12 -6.59 6.67
C LEU A 211 -39.52 -6.07 6.37
N ASP A 212 -40.52 -6.60 7.05
CA ASP A 212 -41.83 -5.95 7.13
C ASP A 212 -41.62 -4.65 7.91
N PHE A 213 -41.39 -3.57 7.16
CA PHE A 213 -41.63 -2.22 7.61
C PHE A 213 -43.12 -1.93 7.39
N PRO A 214 -43.96 -1.88 8.44
CA PRO A 214 -45.14 -1.02 8.40
C PRO A 214 -44.73 0.46 8.45
#